data_AF-A0A7T0C3L2-F1
#
_entry.id   AF-A0A7T0C3L2-F1
#
_cell.length_a   1.000
_cell.length_b   1.000
_cell.length_c   1.000
_cell.angle_alpha   90.00
_cell.angle_beta   90.00
_cell.angle_gamma   90.00
#
_symmetry.space_group_name_H-M   'P 1'
#
loop_
_entity.id
_entity.type
_entity.pdbx_description
1 polymer ?
#
loop_
_entity_poly.entity_id
_entity_poly.type
_entity_poly.pdbx_seq_one_letter_code
_entity_poly.pdbx_strand_id
1 'polypeptide(L)' 'MTLFVYECEQCKHLIKHSLGGAVGNIYIFPCPKCIDNNRFRFIREGSPEFDWYKEPVKIKNKKRRDGDNLHSNAPDRE' A
#
# COMPACT_ATOMS: atom_id res chain seq x y z
N MET A 1 11.13 -10.58 2.45
CA MET A 1 10.07 -9.93 3.25
C MET A 1 8.75 -10.46 2.71
N THR A 2 8.00 -11.23 3.52
CA THR A 2 6.81 -11.94 3.05
C THR A 2 5.60 -11.02 3.12
N LEU A 3 4.76 -11.08 2.08
CA LEU A 3 3.50 -10.34 2.05
C LEU A 3 2.38 -11.30 2.40
N PHE A 4 1.42 -10.87 3.22
CA PHE A 4 0.27 -11.66 3.60
C PHE A 4 -1.00 -10.89 3.21
N VAL A 5 -1.91 -11.59 2.54
CA VAL A 5 -3.17 -11.02 2.04
C VAL A 5 -4.30 -11.48 2.93
N TYR A 6 -5.06 -10.51 3.45
CA TYR A 6 -6.22 -10.76 4.28
C TYR A 6 -7.47 -10.14 3.66
N GLU A 7 -8.62 -10.74 3.91
CA GLU A 7 -9.93 -10.30 3.42
C GLU A 7 -10.85 -9.94 4.57
N CYS A 8 -11.51 -8.77 4.46
CA CYS A 8 -12.58 -8.38 5.39
C CYS A 8 -13.80 -9.28 5.18
N GLU A 9 -14.29 -9.92 6.24
CA GLU A 9 -15.43 -10.85 6.17
C GLU A 9 -16.74 -10.18 5.71
N GLN A 10 -16.91 -8.88 5.98
CA GLN A 10 -18.14 -8.15 5.60
C GLN A 10 -18.11 -7.64 4.16
N CYS A 11 -17.08 -6.87 3.81
CA CYS A 11 -17.04 -6.11 2.55
C CYS A 11 -16.11 -6.73 1.49
N LYS A 12 -15.49 -7.88 1.80
CA LYS A 12 -14.53 -8.60 0.95
C LYS A 12 -13.36 -7.72 0.47
N HIS A 13 -13.04 -6.69 1.24
CA HIS A 13 -11.92 -5.81 0.94
C HIS A 13 -10.61 -6.51 1.29
N LEU A 14 -9.67 -6.50 0.35
CA LEU A 14 -8.37 -7.12 0.50
C LEU A 14 -7.35 -6.12 1.04
N ILE A 15 -6.68 -6.48 2.13
CA ILE A 15 -5.56 -5.74 2.68
C ILE A 15 -4.28 -6.57 2.60
N LYS A 16 -3.16 -5.88 2.53
CA LYS A 16 -1.83 -6.48 2.32
C LYS A 16 -0.91 -6.00 3.42
N HIS A 17 -0.28 -6.93 4.13
CA HIS A 17 0.66 -6.62 5.19
C HIS A 17 2.01 -7.27 4.92
N SER A 18 3.08 -6.48 4.97
CA SER A 18 4.46 -6.96 4.95
C SER A 18 4.91 -7.23 6.37
N LEU A 19 4.88 -8.48 6.81
CA LEU A 19 5.19 -8.86 8.19
C LEU A 19 6.24 -9.97 8.20
N GLY A 20 6.90 -10.17 9.35
CA GLY A 20 7.86 -11.27 9.54
C GLY A 20 7.22 -12.66 9.53
N GLY A 21 5.89 -12.74 9.68
CA GLY A 21 5.09 -13.95 9.66
C GLY A 21 3.60 -13.64 9.63
N ALA A 22 2.76 -14.65 9.40
CA ALA A 22 1.30 -14.48 9.43
C ALA A 22 0.85 -14.17 10.87
N VAL A 23 0.03 -13.13 11.06
CA VAL A 23 -0.51 -12.71 12.38
C VAL A 23 -1.62 -13.67 12.88
N GLY A 24 -1.65 -14.91 12.38
CA GLY A 24 -2.71 -15.88 12.61
C GLY A 24 -3.84 -15.82 11.57
N ASN A 25 -4.85 -16.67 11.78
CA ASN A 25 -5.98 -16.86 10.85
C ASN A 25 -6.98 -15.68 10.85
N ILE A 26 -7.08 -14.97 11.97
CA ILE A 26 -8.00 -13.84 12.17
C ILE A 26 -7.18 -12.66 12.67
N TYR A 27 -7.22 -11.57 11.91
CA TYR A 27 -6.57 -10.31 12.21
C TYR A 27 -7.63 -9.23 12.41
N ILE A 28 -7.64 -8.52 13.54
CA ILE A 28 -8.69 -7.54 13.85
C ILE A 28 -8.12 -6.14 13.61
N PHE A 29 -8.68 -5.43 12.63
CA PHE A 29 -8.27 -4.07 12.30
C PHE A 29 -9.47 -3.30 11.73
N PRO A 30 -9.59 -1.98 11.94
CA PRO A 30 -10.63 -1.17 11.31
C PRO A 30 -10.49 -1.21 9.79
N CYS A 31 -11.51 -1.71 9.10
CA CYS A 31 -11.47 -1.77 7.65
C CYS A 31 -11.61 -0.36 7.04
N PRO A 32 -10.70 0.08 6.15
CA PRO A 32 -10.75 1.42 5.57
C PRO A 32 -11.99 1.66 4.69
N LYS A 33 -12.70 0.61 4.27
CA LYS A 33 -13.87 0.70 3.39
C LYS A 33 -15.20 0.76 4.15
N CYS A 34 -15.33 0.05 5.27
CA CYS A 34 -16.57 -0.01 6.05
C CYS A 34 -16.47 0.64 7.44
N ILE A 35 -15.28 1.03 7.90
CA ILE A 35 -15.02 1.75 9.17
C ILE A 35 -15.46 0.98 10.44
N ASP A 36 -15.98 -0.24 10.28
CA ASP A 36 -16.35 -1.13 11.37
C ASP A 36 -15.16 -1.99 11.83
N ASN A 37 -15.14 -2.34 13.12
CA ASN A 37 -14.15 -3.22 13.74
C ASN A 37 -14.26 -4.62 13.15
N ASN A 38 -13.49 -4.88 12.11
CA ASN A 38 -13.69 -6.04 11.27
C ASN A 38 -12.60 -7.10 11.44
N ARG A 39 -13.06 -8.35 11.40
CA ARG A 39 -12.20 -9.53 11.32
C ARG A 39 -11.75 -9.68 9.88
N PHE A 40 -10.45 -9.61 9.71
CA PHE A 40 -9.76 -9.90 8.46
C PHE A 40 -9.29 -11.36 8.52
N ARG A 41 -9.80 -12.18 7.62
CA ARG A 41 -9.41 -13.57 7.49
C ARG A 41 -8.20 -13.69 6.59
N PHE A 42 -7.23 -14.51 7.00
CA PHE A 42 -6.11 -14.85 6.14
C PHE A 42 -6.58 -15.63 4.91
N ILE A 43 -6.18 -15.19 3.71
CA ILE A 43 -6.47 -15.90 2.46
C ILE A 43 -5.23 -16.60 1.93
N ARG A 44 -4.12 -15.87 1.78
CA ARG A 44 -2.92 -16.38 1.12
C ARG A 44 -1.69 -15.55 1.42
N GLU A 45 -0.54 -16.19 1.22
CA GLU A 45 0.71 -15.46 1.03
C GLU A 45 0.66 -14.69 -0.30
N GLY A 46 1.05 -13.43 -0.23
CA GLY A 46 1.13 -12.54 -1.36
C GLY A 46 2.46 -12.67 -2.09
N SER A 47 2.41 -12.48 -3.40
CA SER A 47 3.62 -12.41 -4.23
C SER A 47 3.94 -10.94 -4.49
N PRO A 48 5.16 -10.45 -4.18
CA PRO A 48 5.55 -9.07 -4.45
C PRO A 48 5.30 -8.64 -5.91
N GLU A 49 5.53 -9.55 -6.87
CA GLU A 49 5.36 -9.30 -8.30
C GLU A 49 3.90 -8.98 -8.69
N PHE A 50 2.94 -9.63 -8.03
CA PHE A 50 1.52 -9.50 -8.36
C PHE A 50 0.77 -8.53 -7.44
N ASP A 51 1.17 -8.47 -6.17
CA ASP A 51 0.43 -7.78 -5.13
C ASP A 51 0.91 -6.34 -4.93
N TRP A 52 2.12 -5.95 -5.35
CA TRP A 52 2.57 -4.55 -5.24
C TRP A 52 2.08 -3.67 -6.40
N TYR A 53 2.09 -4.18 -7.63
CA TYR A 53 1.99 -3.34 -8.83
C TYR A 53 0.76 -3.60 -9.70
N LYS A 54 -0.36 -4.08 -9.12
CA LYS A 54 -1.56 -4.36 -9.93
C LYS A 54 -2.15 -3.14 -10.62
N GLU A 55 -2.00 -1.96 -10.02
CA GLU A 55 -2.26 -0.69 -10.69
C GLU A 55 -1.11 0.28 -10.36
N PRO A 56 -0.38 0.78 -11.36
CA PRO A 56 0.60 1.82 -11.11
C PRO A 56 -0.13 3.03 -10.52
N VAL A 57 0.26 3.45 -9.31
CA VAL A 57 -0.23 4.69 -8.71
C VAL A 57 0.13 5.81 -9.67
N LYS A 58 -0.86 6.29 -10.43
CA LYS A 58 -0.70 7.45 -11.29
C LYS A 58 -0.61 8.66 -10.37
N ILE A 59 0.61 8.98 -9.94
CA ILE A 59 0.91 10.21 -9.20
C ILE A 59 0.57 11.37 -10.14
N LYS A 60 -0.67 11.87 -10.04
CA LYS A 60 -1.05 13.14 -10.66
C LYS A 60 -0.43 14.22 -9.80
N ASN A 61 0.79 14.63 -10.15
CA ASN A 61 1.41 15.82 -9.58
C ASN A 61 0.48 17.01 -9.85
N LYS A 62 -0.32 17.39 -8.85
CA LYS A 62 -1.20 18.55 -8.91
C LYS A 62 -0.30 19.77 -8.82
N LYS A 63 0.18 20.24 -9.99
CA LYS A 63 1.04 21.43 -10.19
C LYS A 63 2.22 21.51 -9.19
N ARG A 64 3.44 21.26 -9.66
CA ARG A 64 4.64 21.55 -8.85
C ARG A 64 4.50 22.94 -8.24
N ARG A 65 4.73 23.07 -6.92
CA ARG A 65 4.76 24.37 -6.25
C ARG A 65 5.90 25.16 -6.88
N ASP A 66 5.63 26.41 -7.26
CA ASP A 66 6.67 27.28 -7.83
C ASP A 66 7.83 27.38 -6.82
N GLY A 67 9.04 27.04 -7.28
CA GLY A 67 10.28 27.06 -6.47
C GLY A 67 10.91 25.71 -6.14
N ASP A 68 10.25 24.58 -6.46
CA ASP A 68 10.79 23.24 -6.17
C ASP A 68 11.77 22.78 -7.28
N ASN A 69 12.90 23.47 -7.39
CA ASN A 69 13.98 23.18 -8.35
C ASN A 69 14.96 22.14 -7.78
N LEU A 70 14.62 20.85 -7.84
CA LEU A 70 15.52 19.77 -7.40
C LEU A 70 16.79 19.65 -8.28
N HIS A 71 16.79 20.25 -9.46
CA HIS A 71 17.98 20.49 -10.26
C HIS A 71 17.97 21.95 -10.73
N SER A 72 18.59 22.83 -9.95
CA SER A 72 19.16 24.04 -10.52
C SER A 72 20.26 23.59 -11.47
N ASN A 73 19.95 23.52 -12.77
CA ASN A 73 20.98 23.58 -13.81
C ASN A 73 21.58 24.98 -13.74
N ALA A 74 22.41 25.23 -12.74
CA ALA A 74 23.38 26.31 -12.82
C ALA A 74 24.49 25.80 -13.75
N PRO A 75 24.66 26.36 -14.96
CA PRO A 75 26.03 26.53 -15.41
C PRO A 75 26.63 27.59 -14.47
N ASP A 76 27.77 27.28 -13.85
CA ASP A 76 28.81 28.25 -13.44
C ASP A 76 29.72 27.60 -12.39
N ARG A 77 30.77 26.95 -12.90
CA ARG A 77 32.08 27.00 -12.26
C ARG A 77 33.02 27.59 -13.30
N GLU A 78 33.59 28.74 -12.96
CA GLU A 78 34.71 29.39 -13.64
C GLU A 78 35.87 28.43 -13.95
#